data_AF-A0A5C8K5A9-F1
#
_entry.id   AF-A0A5C8K5A9-F1
#
_cell.length_a   1.000
_cell.length_b   1.000
_cell.length_c   1.000
_cell.angle_alpha   90.00
_cell.angle_beta   90.00
_cell.angle_gamma   90.00
#
_symmetry.space_group_name_H-M   'P 1'
#
loop_
_entity.id
_entity.type
_entity.pdbx_description
1 polymer ?
#
loop_
_entity_poly.entity_id
_entity_poly.type
_entity_poly.pdbx_seq_one_letter_code
_entity_poly.pdbx_strand_id
1 'polypeptide(L)'
;MKQWFGLYQNILTLFFKSSFYQLPESAKNAVSPTQWWLRLLKIAGYTLLRLIGNLFKRVEEPTALTGKVWLYVVSQNNCDSLKFIAQAMPEAVLVAGQSKELGTYNGLAQRLSLRRKVLYYYKFFPLLLLFLFRKPNITLRFFDVLYDAVGFYEVYLQKLQKYKPRCVVFANDHNPDARAMLLAAKKLSIQTIYIQHASVSPNFPPLQFDLSLLEGQDSWEKYKQCGPITGKVELVGMPKADAFVPFRNHNKSIGTIGIGSNLMDNTEELEQLVKSITMRFQQVQVIVRPHPRDTRNFASLQLLSPQVSLSSARTESTFDYLRRIDVQISANSGIHLEAVLLNVWSIFFNLNQEEQLHDYYGFIEKGLVESATNTNELLLLLQQHLTNKPDVYLRAKYFNATVATAYDGKSSELALKYIKDFILPD
;
A
#
# COMPACT_ATOMS: atom_id res chain seq x y z
N MET A 1 -18.20 -26.53 -9.27
CA MET A 1 -16.71 -26.52 -9.17
C MET A 1 -16.03 -25.49 -10.09
N LYS A 2 -16.23 -25.52 -11.42
CA LYS A 2 -15.62 -24.53 -12.34
C LYS A 2 -15.90 -23.07 -11.96
N GLN A 3 -17.14 -22.75 -11.57
CA GLN A 3 -17.52 -21.41 -11.11
C GLN A 3 -16.77 -20.98 -9.83
N TRP A 4 -16.55 -21.90 -8.88
CA TRP A 4 -15.78 -21.57 -7.66
C TRP A 4 -14.32 -21.30 -8.00
N PHE A 5 -13.72 -22.11 -8.86
CA PHE A 5 -12.33 -21.89 -9.27
C PHE A 5 -12.15 -20.50 -9.90
N GLY A 6 -13.00 -20.10 -10.84
CA GLY A 6 -12.92 -18.76 -11.46
C GLY A 6 -13.08 -17.62 -10.44
N LEU A 7 -14.03 -17.74 -9.51
CA LEU A 7 -14.23 -16.76 -8.43
C LEU A 7 -12.99 -16.63 -7.54
N TYR A 8 -12.49 -17.74 -7.00
CA TYR A 8 -11.35 -17.73 -6.09
C TYR A 8 -10.03 -17.41 -6.78
N GLN A 9 -9.88 -17.76 -8.06
CA GLN A 9 -8.76 -17.32 -8.88
C GLN A 9 -8.75 -15.80 -9.03
N ASN A 10 -9.92 -15.18 -9.23
CA ASN A 10 -10.05 -13.73 -9.31
C ASN A 10 -9.72 -13.05 -7.95
N ILE A 11 -10.23 -13.61 -6.85
CA ILE A 11 -9.92 -13.13 -5.49
C ILE A 11 -8.41 -13.19 -5.19
N LEU A 12 -7.75 -14.25 -5.63
CA LEU A 12 -6.34 -14.52 -5.35
C LEU A 12 -5.38 -14.02 -6.45
N THR A 13 -5.86 -13.18 -7.38
CA THR A 13 -5.14 -12.81 -8.62
C THR A 13 -3.68 -12.41 -8.36
N LEU A 14 -3.41 -11.52 -7.39
CA LEU A 14 -2.05 -11.06 -7.10
C LEU A 14 -1.14 -12.23 -6.65
N PHE A 15 -1.55 -12.97 -5.62
CA PHE A 15 -0.73 -13.99 -4.99
C PHE A 15 -0.57 -15.26 -5.82
N PHE A 16 -1.48 -15.49 -6.77
CA PHE A 16 -1.44 -16.65 -7.66
C PHE A 16 -0.94 -16.32 -9.08
N LYS A 17 -0.34 -15.15 -9.29
CA LYS A 17 0.44 -14.82 -10.50
C LYS A 17 1.86 -15.40 -10.43
N SER A 18 2.42 -15.76 -11.58
CA SER A 18 3.81 -16.25 -11.70
C SER A 18 4.82 -15.19 -11.25
N SER A 19 4.59 -13.93 -11.62
CA SER A 19 5.45 -12.82 -11.24
C SER A 19 5.54 -12.61 -9.72
N PHE A 20 4.43 -12.79 -8.98
CA PHE A 20 4.46 -12.75 -7.52
C PHE A 20 5.27 -13.92 -6.93
N TYR A 21 5.15 -15.11 -7.51
CA TYR A 21 5.90 -16.29 -7.07
C TYR A 21 7.42 -16.17 -7.30
N GLN A 22 7.82 -15.41 -8.32
CA GLN A 22 9.22 -15.11 -8.66
C GLN A 22 9.86 -14.02 -7.80
N LEU A 23 9.10 -13.33 -6.93
CA LEU A 23 9.67 -12.37 -6.00
C LEU A 23 10.68 -13.03 -5.04
N PRO A 24 11.61 -12.25 -4.45
CA PRO A 24 12.49 -12.73 -3.39
C PRO A 24 11.72 -13.40 -2.24
N GLU A 25 12.36 -14.37 -1.57
CA GLU A 25 11.71 -15.12 -0.49
C GLU A 25 11.38 -14.21 0.71
N SER A 26 12.17 -13.17 0.95
CA SER A 26 11.92 -12.08 1.90
C SER A 26 10.54 -11.43 1.67
N ALA A 27 10.23 -11.05 0.42
CA ALA A 27 8.94 -10.48 0.04
C ALA A 27 7.77 -11.48 0.16
N LYS A 28 7.96 -12.73 -0.24
CA LYS A 28 6.91 -13.77 -0.12
C LYS A 28 6.61 -14.11 1.35
N ASN A 29 7.62 -14.07 2.21
CA ASN A 29 7.49 -14.32 3.65
C ASN A 29 6.65 -13.30 4.39
N ALA A 30 6.58 -12.05 3.89
CA ALA A 30 5.66 -11.05 4.42
C ALA A 30 4.17 -11.44 4.26
N VAL A 31 3.85 -12.34 3.34
CA VAL A 31 2.48 -12.80 3.05
C VAL A 31 2.22 -14.19 3.62
N SER A 32 3.13 -15.14 3.36
CA SER A 32 3.02 -16.53 3.79
C SER A 32 4.41 -17.04 4.19
N PRO A 33 4.60 -17.60 5.40
CA PRO A 33 5.91 -18.09 5.86
C PRO A 33 6.52 -19.16 4.93
N THR A 34 7.85 -19.20 4.79
CA THR A 34 8.55 -20.26 4.01
C THR A 34 8.27 -21.64 4.58
N GLN A 35 8.26 -21.80 5.91
CA GLN A 35 8.09 -23.09 6.56
C GLN A 35 6.61 -23.54 6.52
N TRP A 36 6.37 -24.75 6.03
CA TRP A 36 5.01 -25.26 5.81
C TRP A 36 4.21 -25.44 7.13
N TRP A 37 4.87 -25.78 8.23
CA TRP A 37 4.21 -25.97 9.53
C TRP A 37 3.75 -24.63 10.14
N LEU A 38 4.49 -23.53 9.94
CA LEU A 38 4.05 -22.18 10.32
C LEU A 38 2.78 -21.77 9.57
N ARG A 39 2.61 -22.21 8.32
CA ARG A 39 1.38 -21.99 7.55
C ARG A 39 0.20 -22.75 8.15
N LEU A 40 0.41 -23.99 8.59
CA LEU A 40 -0.62 -24.75 9.31
C LEU A 40 -0.98 -24.10 10.66
N LEU A 41 0.00 -23.61 11.41
CA LEU A 41 -0.25 -22.85 12.65
C LEU A 41 -1.05 -21.58 12.37
N LYS A 42 -0.74 -20.85 11.29
CA LYS A 42 -1.50 -19.68 10.86
C LYS A 42 -2.96 -20.03 10.52
N ILE A 43 -3.19 -21.12 9.78
CA ILE A 43 -4.53 -21.66 9.49
C ILE A 43 -5.27 -22.01 10.78
N ALA A 44 -4.64 -22.78 11.68
CA ALA A 44 -5.21 -23.18 12.95
C ALA A 44 -5.58 -21.96 13.81
N GLY A 45 -4.68 -20.97 13.90
CA GLY A 45 -4.90 -19.72 14.60
C GLY A 45 -6.09 -18.93 14.06
N TYR A 46 -6.22 -18.78 12.73
CA TYR A 46 -7.39 -18.13 12.14
C TYR A 46 -8.69 -18.86 12.43
N THR A 47 -8.67 -20.19 12.37
CA THR A 47 -9.85 -21.01 12.62
C THR A 47 -10.26 -20.98 14.07
N LEU A 48 -9.31 -21.09 15.01
CA LEU A 48 -9.55 -20.97 16.44
C LEU A 48 -10.11 -19.59 16.80
N LEU A 49 -9.51 -18.52 16.29
CA LEU A 49 -9.95 -17.14 16.55
C LEU A 49 -11.36 -16.89 15.99
N ARG A 50 -11.73 -17.51 14.86
CA ARG A 50 -13.08 -17.41 14.28
C ARG A 50 -14.11 -18.28 15.03
N LEU A 51 -13.72 -19.48 15.45
CA LEU A 51 -14.58 -20.44 16.13
C LEU A 51 -14.83 -20.09 17.59
N ILE A 52 -13.82 -19.58 18.31
CA ILE A 52 -13.87 -19.38 19.77
C ILE A 52 -13.85 -17.89 20.09
N GLY A 53 -12.88 -17.15 19.55
CA GLY A 53 -12.66 -15.74 19.90
C GLY A 53 -13.79 -14.78 19.49
N ASN A 54 -14.66 -15.19 18.56
CA ASN A 54 -15.69 -14.33 17.98
C ASN A 54 -17.14 -14.84 18.19
N LEU A 55 -17.36 -15.86 19.04
CA LEU A 55 -18.69 -16.44 19.28
C LEU A 55 -19.67 -15.42 19.88
N PHE A 56 -19.23 -14.67 20.89
CA PHE A 56 -20.09 -13.82 21.72
C PHE A 56 -19.95 -12.32 21.44
N LYS A 57 -18.98 -11.90 20.61
CA LYS A 57 -18.76 -10.48 20.32
C LYS A 57 -19.70 -10.00 19.22
N ARG A 58 -20.73 -9.24 19.59
CA ARG A 58 -21.53 -8.47 18.61
C ARG A 58 -20.70 -7.26 18.18
N VAL A 59 -20.23 -7.28 16.93
CA VAL A 59 -19.36 -6.23 16.36
C VAL A 59 -20.05 -5.33 15.35
N GLU A 60 -21.28 -5.67 14.94
CA GLU A 60 -22.02 -4.95 13.91
C GLU A 60 -23.06 -4.00 14.51
N GLU A 61 -23.04 -2.76 14.04
CA GLU A 61 -24.03 -1.71 14.34
C GLU A 61 -24.89 -1.43 13.11
N PRO A 62 -26.11 -2.01 13.00
CA PRO A 62 -26.90 -1.91 11.77
C PRO A 62 -27.23 -0.49 11.31
N THR A 63 -27.50 0.42 12.25
CA THR A 63 -27.83 1.83 11.97
C THR A 63 -26.65 2.60 11.38
N ALA A 64 -25.42 2.24 11.77
CA ALA A 64 -24.20 2.82 11.24
C ALA A 64 -23.79 2.24 9.89
N LEU A 65 -24.36 1.09 9.47
CA LEU A 65 -24.00 0.40 8.23
C LEU A 65 -25.03 0.55 7.11
N THR A 66 -26.32 0.61 7.46
CA THR A 66 -27.40 0.49 6.47
C THR A 66 -27.52 1.72 5.59
N GLY A 67 -27.53 1.54 4.26
CA GLY A 67 -27.73 2.63 3.30
C GLY A 67 -26.59 3.67 3.23
N LYS A 68 -25.50 3.46 3.97
CA LYS A 68 -24.35 4.39 4.01
C LYS A 68 -23.44 4.24 2.80
N VAL A 69 -22.53 5.19 2.62
CA VAL A 69 -21.37 5.02 1.74
C VAL A 69 -20.29 4.28 2.52
N TRP A 70 -19.91 3.09 2.06
CA TRP A 70 -18.91 2.30 2.76
C TRP A 70 -17.50 2.63 2.27
N LEU A 71 -16.65 3.12 3.16
CA LEU A 71 -15.22 3.28 2.92
C LEU A 71 -14.52 2.00 3.38
N TYR A 72 -14.33 1.06 2.46
CA TYR A 72 -13.82 -0.27 2.79
C TYR A 72 -12.30 -0.28 2.95
N VAL A 73 -11.83 -0.65 4.13
CA VAL A 73 -10.42 -0.56 4.54
C VAL A 73 -9.89 -1.89 5.12
N VAL A 74 -8.62 -2.19 4.85
CA VAL A 74 -7.95 -3.38 5.40
C VAL A 74 -6.67 -3.07 6.18
N SER A 75 -6.28 -1.79 6.27
CA SER A 75 -5.09 -1.31 6.99
C SER A 75 -5.24 0.16 7.42
N GLN A 76 -4.33 0.63 8.27
CA GLN A 76 -4.22 2.05 8.64
C GLN A 76 -4.00 2.95 7.41
N ASN A 77 -3.08 2.59 6.51
CA ASN A 77 -2.82 3.37 5.29
C ASN A 77 -4.07 3.53 4.40
N ASN A 78 -4.96 2.54 4.38
CA ASN A 78 -6.24 2.66 3.67
C ASN A 78 -7.20 3.64 4.36
N CYS A 79 -7.17 3.70 5.69
CA CYS A 79 -7.94 4.70 6.42
C CYS A 79 -7.41 6.10 6.10
N ASP A 80 -6.08 6.29 6.15
CA ASP A 80 -5.45 7.57 5.85
C ASP A 80 -5.74 8.07 4.44
N SER A 81 -5.82 7.17 3.45
CA SER A 81 -6.17 7.55 2.07
C SER A 81 -7.65 7.87 1.87
N LEU A 82 -8.55 7.40 2.74
CA LEU A 82 -9.99 7.64 2.64
C LEU A 82 -10.52 8.69 3.63
N LYS A 83 -9.69 9.15 4.58
CA LYS A 83 -10.12 10.04 5.67
C LYS A 83 -10.77 11.33 5.18
N PHE A 84 -10.27 11.89 4.07
CA PHE A 84 -10.81 13.14 3.51
C PHE A 84 -12.24 12.96 3.01
N ILE A 85 -12.60 11.76 2.56
CA ILE A 85 -13.97 11.42 2.15
C ILE A 85 -14.87 11.33 3.38
N ALA A 86 -14.42 10.64 4.44
CA ALA A 86 -15.16 10.56 5.70
C ALA A 86 -15.40 11.93 6.33
N GLN A 87 -14.45 12.86 6.18
CA GLN A 87 -14.57 14.23 6.68
C GLN A 87 -15.53 15.09 5.84
N ALA A 88 -15.56 14.88 4.51
CA ALA A 88 -16.37 15.69 3.59
C ALA A 88 -17.78 15.14 3.33
N MET A 89 -18.04 13.87 3.65
CA MET A 89 -19.31 13.17 3.40
C MET A 89 -19.84 12.56 4.70
N PRO A 90 -20.78 13.22 5.39
CA PRO A 90 -21.34 12.75 6.68
C PRO A 90 -22.00 11.36 6.63
N GLU A 91 -22.41 10.91 5.44
CA GLU A 91 -22.98 9.61 5.19
C GLU A 91 -21.96 8.50 4.91
N ALA A 92 -20.67 8.86 4.81
CA ALA A 92 -19.58 7.91 4.60
C ALA A 92 -19.07 7.35 5.93
N VAL A 93 -18.89 6.04 5.99
CA VAL A 93 -18.43 5.33 7.19
C VAL A 93 -17.27 4.41 6.84
N LEU A 94 -16.23 4.39 7.68
CA LEU A 94 -15.15 3.40 7.57
C LEU A 94 -15.70 2.02 7.92
N VAL A 95 -15.47 1.05 7.04
CA VAL A 95 -15.94 -0.34 7.21
C VAL A 95 -14.80 -1.31 7.02
N ALA A 96 -14.63 -2.25 7.95
CA ALA A 96 -13.59 -3.27 7.89
C ALA A 96 -14.07 -4.63 8.40
N GLY A 97 -13.35 -5.70 8.02
CA GLY A 97 -13.53 -7.02 8.63
C GLY A 97 -13.26 -7.00 10.14
N GLN A 98 -13.95 -7.88 10.88
CA GLN A 98 -13.98 -7.96 12.35
C GLN A 98 -12.62 -7.88 13.06
N SER A 99 -11.56 -8.43 12.47
CA SER A 99 -10.23 -8.54 13.10
C SER A 99 -9.12 -7.84 12.31
N LYS A 100 -9.48 -6.87 11.45
CA LYS A 100 -8.46 -6.10 10.73
C LYS A 100 -7.78 -5.10 11.66
N GLU A 101 -6.45 -5.08 11.61
CA GLU A 101 -5.65 -4.11 12.33
C GLU A 101 -5.57 -2.81 11.55
N LEU A 102 -6.17 -1.75 12.10
CA LEU A 102 -6.27 -0.43 11.49
C LEU A 102 -5.48 0.63 12.27
N GLY A 103 -4.67 0.22 13.25
CA GLY A 103 -3.90 1.11 14.11
C GLY A 103 -4.81 2.06 14.90
N THR A 104 -4.56 3.36 14.79
CA THR A 104 -5.33 4.42 15.47
C THR A 104 -6.81 4.45 15.07
N TYR A 105 -7.19 3.90 13.92
CA TYR A 105 -8.57 3.86 13.44
C TYR A 105 -9.37 2.66 13.93
N ASN A 106 -8.79 1.79 14.77
CA ASN A 106 -9.45 0.56 15.20
C ASN A 106 -10.81 0.78 15.87
N GLY A 107 -10.96 1.87 16.63
CA GLY A 107 -12.20 2.26 17.30
C GLY A 107 -13.14 3.14 16.46
N LEU A 108 -12.70 3.60 15.27
CA LEU A 108 -13.49 4.46 14.38
C LEU A 108 -14.18 3.67 13.26
N ALA A 109 -13.63 2.52 12.87
CA ALA A 109 -14.18 1.71 11.80
C ALA A 109 -15.29 0.78 12.27
N GLN A 110 -16.40 0.81 11.55
CA GLN A 110 -17.50 -0.15 11.68
C GLN A 110 -17.04 -1.54 11.24
N ARG A 111 -17.43 -2.57 12.01
CA ARG A 111 -16.90 -3.92 11.84
C ARG A 111 -17.94 -4.87 11.23
N LEU A 112 -17.54 -5.59 10.18
CA LEU A 112 -18.31 -6.69 9.61
C LEU A 112 -17.87 -8.01 10.21
N SER A 113 -18.82 -8.77 10.75
CA SER A 113 -18.57 -10.08 11.32
C SER A 113 -18.23 -11.10 10.24
N LEU A 114 -17.05 -11.71 10.40
CA LEU A 114 -16.51 -12.73 9.50
C LEU A 114 -16.64 -14.15 10.06
N ARG A 115 -17.30 -14.34 11.21
CA ARG A 115 -17.47 -15.64 11.86
C ARG A 115 -18.10 -16.70 10.96
N ARG A 116 -19.02 -16.28 10.08
CA ARG A 116 -19.72 -17.17 9.14
C ARG A 116 -18.81 -17.75 8.04
N LYS A 117 -17.55 -17.31 7.92
CA LYS A 117 -16.58 -17.93 7.00
C LYS A 117 -16.38 -19.42 7.28
N VAL A 118 -16.47 -19.83 8.55
CA VAL A 118 -16.35 -21.24 8.96
C VAL A 118 -17.35 -22.13 8.22
N LEU A 119 -18.57 -21.63 7.96
CA LEU A 119 -19.61 -22.35 7.24
C LEU A 119 -19.23 -22.64 5.78
N TYR A 120 -18.19 -22.00 5.25
CA TYR A 120 -17.74 -22.14 3.87
C TYR A 120 -16.41 -22.89 3.74
N TYR A 121 -15.77 -23.29 4.84
CA TYR A 121 -14.49 -23.99 4.81
C TYR A 121 -14.55 -25.37 4.14
N TYR A 122 -15.73 -25.98 4.02
CA TYR A 122 -15.92 -27.18 3.21
C TYR A 122 -15.50 -27.00 1.74
N LYS A 123 -15.46 -25.75 1.23
CA LYS A 123 -14.98 -25.42 -0.12
C LYS A 123 -13.46 -25.52 -0.25
N PHE A 124 -12.72 -25.48 0.85
CA PHE A 124 -11.26 -25.43 0.83
C PHE A 124 -10.64 -26.64 0.14
N PHE A 125 -11.00 -27.87 0.52
CA PHE A 125 -10.40 -29.07 -0.07
C PHE A 125 -10.66 -29.21 -1.58
N PRO A 126 -11.91 -29.05 -2.09
CA PRO A 126 -12.15 -29.03 -3.52
C PRO A 126 -11.36 -27.94 -4.27
N LEU A 127 -11.28 -26.73 -3.69
CA LEU A 127 -10.50 -25.64 -4.27
C LEU A 127 -9.00 -25.97 -4.26
N LEU A 128 -8.45 -26.45 -3.15
CA LEU A 128 -7.06 -26.81 -3.01
C LEU A 128 -6.65 -27.82 -4.08
N LEU A 129 -7.44 -28.88 -4.29
CA LEU A 129 -7.18 -29.86 -5.35
C LEU A 129 -7.18 -29.21 -6.74
N LEU A 130 -8.19 -28.41 -7.07
CA LEU A 130 -8.26 -27.71 -8.37
C LEU A 130 -7.07 -26.76 -8.59
N PHE A 131 -6.65 -26.03 -7.56
CA PHE A 131 -5.50 -25.15 -7.61
C PHE A 131 -4.19 -25.93 -7.71
N LEU A 132 -4.04 -27.06 -7.01
CA LEU A 132 -2.88 -27.96 -7.16
C LEU A 132 -2.79 -28.52 -8.58
N PHE A 133 -3.91 -28.92 -9.19
CA PHE A 133 -3.93 -29.40 -10.58
C PHE A 133 -3.54 -28.32 -11.60
N ARG A 134 -3.84 -27.04 -11.34
CA ARG A 134 -3.62 -25.94 -12.29
C ARG A 134 -2.30 -25.19 -12.06
N LYS A 135 -1.86 -25.07 -10.81
CA LYS A 135 -0.75 -24.24 -10.35
C LYS A 135 -0.07 -24.89 -9.13
N PRO A 136 0.55 -26.08 -9.27
CA PRO A 136 1.02 -26.89 -8.13
C PRO A 136 1.98 -26.13 -7.22
N ASN A 137 3.07 -25.56 -7.77
CA ASN A 137 4.13 -24.91 -6.99
C ASN A 137 3.63 -23.68 -6.22
N ILE A 138 2.85 -22.82 -6.88
CA ILE A 138 2.25 -21.63 -6.27
C ILE A 138 1.27 -22.04 -5.17
N THR A 139 0.43 -23.05 -5.44
CA THR A 139 -0.57 -23.52 -4.49
C THR A 139 0.09 -24.13 -3.25
N LEU A 140 1.12 -24.96 -3.44
CA LEU A 140 1.91 -25.50 -2.33
C LEU A 140 2.58 -24.39 -1.52
N ARG A 141 3.00 -23.28 -2.14
CA ARG A 141 3.62 -22.13 -1.44
C ARG A 141 2.62 -21.27 -0.66
N PHE A 142 1.40 -21.12 -1.16
CA PHE A 142 0.41 -20.15 -0.67
C PHE A 142 -0.96 -20.76 -0.30
N PHE A 143 -1.01 -22.03 0.09
CA PHE A 143 -2.26 -22.70 0.47
C PHE A 143 -2.93 -22.05 1.70
N ASP A 144 -2.17 -21.41 2.59
CA ASP A 144 -2.70 -20.63 3.73
C ASP A 144 -3.43 -19.37 3.27
N VAL A 145 -2.96 -18.73 2.20
CA VAL A 145 -3.62 -17.58 1.59
C VAL A 145 -4.91 -18.02 0.90
N LEU A 146 -4.90 -19.16 0.19
CA LEU A 146 -6.12 -19.77 -0.35
C LEU A 146 -7.11 -20.09 0.76
N TYR A 147 -6.65 -20.73 1.85
CA TYR A 147 -7.49 -21.05 3.01
C TYR A 147 -8.11 -19.79 3.61
N ASP A 148 -7.31 -18.74 3.84
CA ASP A 148 -7.84 -17.49 4.38
C ASP A 148 -8.84 -16.85 3.42
N ALA A 149 -8.67 -16.96 2.11
CA ALA A 149 -9.63 -16.39 1.16
C ALA A 149 -11.02 -17.04 1.22
N VAL A 150 -11.11 -18.32 1.60
CA VAL A 150 -12.37 -19.10 1.61
C VAL A 150 -13.43 -18.45 2.51
N GLY A 151 -14.61 -18.22 1.92
CA GLY A 151 -15.79 -17.69 2.61
C GLY A 151 -15.92 -16.17 2.61
N PHE A 152 -14.91 -15.40 2.20
CA PHE A 152 -15.02 -13.94 2.17
C PHE A 152 -16.15 -13.47 1.25
N TYR A 153 -16.18 -13.97 0.01
CA TYR A 153 -17.18 -13.55 -0.98
C TYR A 153 -18.60 -13.81 -0.49
N GLU A 154 -18.85 -15.00 0.04
CA GLU A 154 -20.18 -15.43 0.49
C GLU A 154 -20.64 -14.61 1.69
N VAL A 155 -19.75 -14.34 2.64
CA VAL A 155 -20.06 -13.48 3.78
C VAL A 155 -20.35 -12.06 3.30
N TYR A 156 -19.51 -11.48 2.43
CA TYR A 156 -19.75 -10.12 1.94
C TYR A 156 -21.00 -9.99 1.10
N LEU A 157 -21.33 -11.00 0.29
CA LEU A 157 -22.59 -11.03 -0.45
C LEU A 157 -23.79 -10.92 0.52
N GLN A 158 -23.78 -11.68 1.62
CA GLN A 158 -24.81 -11.57 2.66
C GLN A 158 -24.83 -10.22 3.35
N LYS A 159 -23.66 -9.65 3.67
CA LYS A 159 -23.57 -8.35 4.36
C LYS A 159 -24.08 -7.22 3.48
N LEU A 160 -23.70 -7.21 2.21
CA LEU A 160 -24.15 -6.23 1.23
C LEU A 160 -25.65 -6.35 0.95
N GLN A 161 -26.20 -7.57 0.85
CA GLN A 161 -27.66 -7.77 0.75
C GLN A 161 -28.41 -7.25 1.98
N LYS A 162 -27.85 -7.46 3.18
CA LYS A 162 -28.46 -7.05 4.45
C LYS A 162 -28.45 -5.53 4.62
N TYR A 163 -27.28 -4.91 4.44
CA TYR A 163 -27.07 -3.50 4.79
C TYR A 163 -27.26 -2.55 3.60
N LYS A 164 -27.23 -3.05 2.36
CA LYS A 164 -27.52 -2.30 1.13
C LYS A 164 -26.80 -0.93 1.10
N PRO A 165 -25.46 -0.88 1.18
CA PRO A 165 -24.76 0.39 1.06
C PRO A 165 -25.05 1.05 -0.28
N ARG A 166 -25.06 2.38 -0.32
CA ARG A 166 -25.30 3.14 -1.55
C ARG A 166 -24.19 2.89 -2.57
N CYS A 167 -22.95 2.87 -2.10
CA CYS A 167 -21.78 2.48 -2.87
C CYS A 167 -20.68 1.98 -1.91
N VAL A 168 -19.65 1.35 -2.47
CA VAL A 168 -18.45 0.93 -1.73
C VAL A 168 -17.22 1.59 -2.35
N VAL A 169 -16.50 2.38 -1.56
CA VAL A 169 -15.23 3.02 -1.90
C VAL A 169 -14.09 2.15 -1.37
N PHE A 170 -13.12 1.84 -2.23
CA PHE A 170 -11.98 0.98 -1.94
C PHE A 170 -10.69 1.78 -2.02
N ALA A 171 -9.81 1.60 -1.04
CA ALA A 171 -8.41 1.99 -1.19
C ALA A 171 -7.52 0.82 -1.65
N ASN A 172 -7.94 -0.44 -1.42
CA ASN A 172 -7.16 -1.62 -1.78
C ASN A 172 -7.85 -2.44 -2.87
N ASP A 173 -7.12 -2.74 -3.94
CA ASP A 173 -7.61 -3.41 -5.15
C ASP A 173 -7.09 -4.84 -5.33
N HIS A 174 -6.23 -5.34 -4.44
CA HIS A 174 -5.47 -6.57 -4.65
C HIS A 174 -5.50 -7.54 -3.46
N ASN A 175 -5.84 -7.09 -2.26
CA ASN A 175 -6.03 -7.94 -1.11
C ASN A 175 -7.23 -8.88 -1.34
N PRO A 176 -7.12 -10.20 -1.08
CA PRO A 176 -8.20 -11.17 -1.24
C PRO A 176 -9.50 -10.74 -0.58
N ASP A 177 -9.39 -10.09 0.56
CA ASP A 177 -10.51 -9.55 1.31
C ASP A 177 -11.27 -8.45 0.51
N ALA A 178 -10.54 -7.45 0.03
CA ALA A 178 -11.09 -6.35 -0.76
C ALA A 178 -11.59 -6.83 -2.13
N ARG A 179 -10.88 -7.76 -2.79
CA ARG A 179 -11.34 -8.40 -4.03
C ARG A 179 -12.66 -9.13 -3.83
N ALA A 180 -12.80 -9.89 -2.75
CA ALA A 180 -14.04 -10.61 -2.47
C ALA A 180 -15.22 -9.65 -2.25
N MET A 181 -15.00 -8.54 -1.54
CA MET A 181 -16.00 -7.47 -1.36
C MET A 181 -16.38 -6.82 -2.70
N LEU A 182 -15.40 -6.49 -3.55
CA LEU A 182 -15.62 -5.96 -4.90
C LEU A 182 -16.49 -6.89 -5.75
N LEU A 183 -16.15 -8.18 -5.81
CA LEU A 183 -16.92 -9.16 -6.59
C LEU A 183 -18.33 -9.34 -6.05
N ALA A 184 -18.52 -9.31 -4.72
CA ALA A 184 -19.83 -9.37 -4.10
C ALA A 184 -20.67 -8.11 -4.38
N ALA A 185 -20.06 -6.92 -4.36
CA ALA A 185 -20.71 -5.65 -4.70
C ALA A 185 -21.16 -5.64 -6.17
N LYS A 186 -20.28 -6.03 -7.09
CA LYS A 186 -20.61 -6.19 -8.52
C LYS A 186 -21.75 -7.17 -8.75
N LYS A 187 -21.77 -8.30 -8.02
CA LYS A 187 -22.87 -9.28 -8.13
C LYS A 187 -24.23 -8.69 -7.77
N LEU A 188 -24.26 -7.70 -6.88
CA LEU A 188 -25.47 -7.02 -6.41
C LEU A 188 -25.71 -5.68 -7.11
N SER A 189 -24.93 -5.34 -8.13
CA SER A 189 -24.97 -4.04 -8.83
C SER A 189 -24.84 -2.84 -7.89
N ILE A 190 -24.06 -3.00 -6.81
CA ILE A 190 -23.70 -1.90 -5.92
C ILE A 190 -22.51 -1.18 -6.56
N GLN A 191 -22.64 0.13 -6.74
CA GLN A 191 -21.60 0.98 -7.32
C GLN A 191 -20.27 0.85 -6.54
N THR A 192 -19.16 0.70 -7.27
CA THR A 192 -17.83 0.59 -6.67
C THR A 192 -16.89 1.69 -7.15
N ILE A 193 -16.23 2.34 -6.19
CA ILE A 193 -15.26 3.41 -6.44
C ILE A 193 -13.90 2.93 -5.93
N TYR A 194 -12.84 3.10 -6.71
CA TYR A 194 -11.47 2.89 -6.26
C TYR A 194 -10.73 4.21 -6.18
N ILE A 195 -9.94 4.38 -5.14
CA ILE A 195 -8.98 5.45 -5.01
C ILE A 195 -7.63 4.87 -4.66
N GLN A 196 -6.65 5.22 -5.49
CA GLN A 196 -5.28 4.80 -5.30
C GLN A 196 -4.71 5.37 -4.00
N HIS A 197 -3.97 4.56 -3.25
CA HIS A 197 -3.32 4.95 -1.98
C HIS A 197 -1.79 4.78 -1.98
N ALA A 198 -1.27 4.06 -2.98
CA ALA A 198 0.13 3.70 -3.11
C ALA A 198 0.47 3.46 -4.58
N SER A 199 1.77 3.50 -4.90
CA SER A 199 2.28 3.15 -6.23
C SER A 199 1.87 1.74 -6.62
N VAL A 200 1.45 1.60 -7.88
CA VAL A 200 0.95 0.33 -8.43
C VAL A 200 2.02 -0.36 -9.27
N SER A 201 1.81 -1.65 -9.57
CA SER A 201 2.67 -2.42 -10.48
C SER A 201 1.84 -3.22 -11.48
N PRO A 202 2.43 -3.62 -12.64
CA PRO A 202 1.75 -4.46 -13.64
C PRO A 202 1.30 -5.85 -13.12
N ASN A 203 1.70 -6.20 -11.90
CA ASN A 203 1.35 -7.45 -11.26
C ASN A 203 -0.02 -7.40 -10.55
N PHE A 204 -0.63 -6.21 -10.44
CA PHE A 204 -1.91 -6.05 -9.77
C PHE A 204 -3.06 -6.68 -10.57
N PRO A 205 -4.24 -6.86 -9.96
CA PRO A 205 -5.43 -7.28 -10.69
C PRO A 205 -5.89 -6.22 -11.70
N PRO A 206 -6.69 -6.59 -12.71
CA PRO A 206 -7.32 -5.62 -13.59
C PRO A 206 -8.18 -4.62 -12.81
N LEU A 207 -8.25 -3.39 -13.31
CA LEU A 207 -8.99 -2.29 -12.71
C LEU A 207 -10.48 -2.42 -13.06
N GLN A 208 -11.26 -2.95 -12.10
CA GLN A 208 -12.64 -3.41 -12.31
C GLN A 208 -13.68 -2.68 -11.45
N PHE A 209 -13.50 -1.38 -11.28
CA PHE A 209 -14.41 -0.51 -10.52
C PHE A 209 -15.34 0.24 -11.46
N ASP A 210 -16.43 0.82 -10.97
CA ASP A 210 -17.29 1.69 -11.80
C ASP A 210 -16.67 3.09 -11.97
N LEU A 211 -15.98 3.58 -10.94
CA LEU A 211 -15.13 4.77 -10.98
C LEU A 211 -13.76 4.43 -10.37
N SER A 212 -12.67 4.80 -11.03
CA SER A 212 -11.31 4.64 -10.52
C SER A 212 -10.58 5.98 -10.53
N LEU A 213 -10.12 6.41 -9.37
CA LEU A 213 -9.39 7.65 -9.15
C LEU A 213 -7.91 7.31 -8.95
N LEU A 214 -7.10 7.57 -9.98
CA LEU A 214 -5.68 7.23 -10.01
C LEU A 214 -4.82 8.48 -9.77
N GLU A 215 -3.60 8.28 -9.26
CA GLU A 215 -2.71 9.39 -8.92
C GLU A 215 -2.19 10.11 -10.17
N GLY A 216 -1.82 9.36 -11.22
CA GLY A 216 -1.28 9.95 -12.44
C GLY A 216 -1.19 8.98 -13.60
N GLN A 217 -0.56 9.47 -14.67
CA GLN A 217 -0.43 8.77 -15.95
C GLN A 217 0.27 7.42 -15.80
N ASP A 218 1.34 7.37 -15.00
CA ASP A 218 2.05 6.14 -14.66
C ASP A 218 1.13 4.99 -14.22
N SER A 219 0.22 5.30 -13.31
CA SER A 219 -0.68 4.30 -12.73
C SER A 219 -1.72 3.83 -13.75
N TRP A 220 -2.22 4.73 -14.59
CA TRP A 220 -3.12 4.37 -15.68
C TRP A 220 -2.47 3.41 -16.69
N GLU A 221 -1.23 3.70 -17.10
CA GLU A 221 -0.49 2.86 -18.03
C GLU A 221 -0.20 1.47 -17.45
N LYS A 222 0.20 1.39 -16.17
CA LYS A 222 0.40 0.10 -15.49
C LYS A 222 -0.89 -0.70 -15.39
N TYR A 223 -2.03 -0.06 -15.08
CA TYR A 223 -3.31 -0.78 -15.04
C TYR A 223 -3.76 -1.30 -16.40
N LYS A 224 -3.42 -0.62 -17.51
CA LYS A 224 -3.66 -1.18 -18.86
C LYS A 224 -2.90 -2.48 -19.10
N GLN A 225 -1.73 -2.64 -18.49
CA GLN A 225 -0.93 -3.87 -18.56
C GLN A 225 -1.50 -4.98 -17.64
N CYS A 226 -2.18 -4.61 -16.56
CA CYS A 226 -2.80 -5.57 -15.64
C CYS A 226 -3.97 -6.35 -16.27
N GLY A 227 -4.64 -5.77 -17.27
CA GLY A 227 -5.74 -6.36 -18.01
C GLY A 227 -6.81 -5.34 -18.41
N PRO A 228 -8.00 -5.80 -18.86
CA PRO A 228 -9.08 -4.91 -19.25
C PRO A 228 -9.50 -3.98 -18.11
N ILE A 229 -9.61 -2.70 -18.42
CA ILE A 229 -10.14 -1.67 -17.53
C ILE A 229 -11.65 -1.57 -17.77
N THR A 230 -12.44 -1.56 -16.70
CA THR A 230 -13.88 -1.28 -16.77
C THR A 230 -14.21 -0.02 -16.00
N GLY A 231 -15.33 0.62 -16.35
CA GLY A 231 -15.79 1.84 -15.69
C GLY A 231 -14.98 3.08 -16.08
N LYS A 232 -15.26 4.18 -15.39
CA LYS A 232 -14.63 5.47 -15.61
C LYS A 232 -13.29 5.56 -14.88
N VAL A 233 -12.29 6.16 -15.51
CA VAL A 233 -10.99 6.44 -14.89
C VAL A 233 -10.75 7.94 -14.91
N GLU A 234 -10.36 8.49 -13.77
CA GLU A 234 -9.98 9.89 -13.61
C GLU A 234 -8.62 9.99 -12.92
N LEU A 235 -7.79 10.93 -13.36
CA LEU A 235 -6.49 11.20 -12.74
C LEU A 235 -6.64 12.36 -11.77
N VAL A 236 -6.54 12.08 -10.48
CA VAL A 236 -6.88 13.04 -9.42
C VAL A 236 -5.69 13.51 -8.61
N GLY A 237 -4.49 12.97 -8.85
CA GLY A 237 -3.34 13.24 -8.00
C GLY A 237 -3.37 12.44 -6.69
N MET A 238 -2.61 12.91 -5.71
CA MET A 238 -2.40 12.21 -4.44
C MET A 238 -3.02 13.00 -3.26
N PRO A 239 -4.27 12.70 -2.85
CA PRO A 239 -4.96 13.39 -1.74
C PRO A 239 -4.16 13.50 -0.45
N LYS A 240 -3.39 12.47 -0.09
CA LYS A 240 -2.55 12.48 1.11
C LYS A 240 -1.41 13.51 1.07
N ALA A 241 -1.02 13.99 -0.11
CA ALA A 241 0.04 14.99 -0.29
C ALA A 241 -0.48 16.43 -0.19
N ASP A 242 -1.79 16.66 -0.33
CA ASP A 242 -2.37 18.00 -0.44
C ASP A 242 -1.97 18.93 0.71
N ALA A 243 -2.11 18.44 1.94
CA ALA A 243 -1.76 19.19 3.15
C ALA A 243 -0.26 19.54 3.24
N PHE A 244 0.58 18.90 2.43
CA PHE A 244 2.02 19.04 2.48
C PHE A 244 2.62 19.84 1.34
N VAL A 245 1.87 20.09 0.25
CA VAL A 245 2.31 20.92 -0.88
C VAL A 245 2.78 22.32 -0.45
N PRO A 246 2.13 23.02 0.51
CA PRO A 246 2.62 24.31 1.01
C PRO A 246 3.98 24.24 1.73
N PHE A 247 4.43 23.04 2.12
CA PHE A 247 5.69 22.80 2.83
C PHE A 247 6.78 22.20 1.93
N ARG A 248 6.69 22.42 0.60
CA ARG A 248 7.76 22.04 -0.33
C ARG A 248 9.09 22.63 0.13
N ASN A 249 10.13 21.80 0.06
CA ASN A 249 11.48 22.17 0.44
C ASN A 249 12.06 23.13 -0.60
N HIS A 250 12.49 24.32 -0.13
CA HIS A 250 13.12 25.35 -0.96
C HIS A 250 14.61 25.57 -0.62
N ASN A 251 15.18 24.75 0.26
CA ASN A 251 16.59 24.81 0.63
C ASN A 251 17.47 24.61 -0.61
N LYS A 252 18.54 25.41 -0.71
CA LYS A 252 19.50 25.33 -1.83
C LYS A 252 20.67 24.40 -1.54
N SER A 253 20.96 24.16 -0.27
CA SER A 253 22.01 23.23 0.18
C SER A 253 21.42 22.02 0.88
N ILE A 254 22.20 20.94 0.96
CA ILE A 254 21.86 19.74 1.72
C ILE A 254 22.34 19.94 3.16
N GLY A 255 21.40 20.10 4.09
CA GLY A 255 21.67 20.13 5.52
C GLY A 255 21.29 18.83 6.23
N THR A 256 20.29 18.10 5.71
CA THR A 256 19.83 16.83 6.30
C THR A 256 19.58 15.76 5.24
N ILE A 257 20.15 14.58 5.45
CA ILE A 257 19.94 13.38 4.62
C ILE A 257 19.06 12.39 5.39
N GLY A 258 17.97 11.99 4.77
CA GLY A 258 17.13 10.91 5.21
C GLY A 258 17.48 9.59 4.53
N ILE A 259 17.54 8.49 5.28
CA ILE A 259 17.77 7.14 4.74
C ILE A 259 16.60 6.24 5.17
N GLY A 260 15.79 5.83 4.20
CA GLY A 260 14.68 4.91 4.42
C GLY A 260 15.12 3.47 4.19
N SER A 261 15.04 2.63 5.22
CA SER A 261 15.36 1.20 5.11
C SER A 261 14.09 0.33 5.13
N ASN A 262 14.12 -0.77 4.40
CA ASN A 262 13.07 -1.75 4.28
C ASN A 262 13.51 -3.13 4.82
N LEU A 263 12.57 -4.07 4.92
CA LEU A 263 12.79 -5.41 5.46
C LEU A 263 13.80 -6.27 4.67
N MET A 264 14.01 -5.96 3.39
CA MET A 264 14.94 -6.63 2.48
C MET A 264 16.33 -5.99 2.52
N ASP A 265 16.48 -4.78 3.05
CA ASP A 265 17.78 -4.11 3.13
C ASP A 265 18.68 -4.79 4.18
N ASN A 266 19.98 -4.86 3.90
CA ASN A 266 21.00 -5.37 4.80
C ASN A 266 21.37 -4.30 5.85
N THR A 267 21.31 -4.67 7.13
CA THR A 267 21.62 -3.74 8.23
C THR A 267 23.08 -3.34 8.30
N GLU A 268 24.00 -4.22 7.92
CA GLU A 268 25.44 -3.94 7.87
C GLU A 268 25.76 -2.96 6.73
N GLU A 269 25.15 -3.13 5.55
CA GLU A 269 25.29 -2.19 4.44
C GLU A 269 24.75 -0.80 4.82
N LEU A 270 23.60 -0.75 5.51
CA LEU A 270 23.05 0.50 6.05
C LEU A 270 24.02 1.15 7.05
N GLU A 271 24.60 0.38 7.98
CA GLU A 271 25.56 0.88 8.95
C GLU A 271 26.82 1.45 8.26
N GLN A 272 27.35 0.75 7.27
CA GLN A 272 28.48 1.20 6.47
C GLN A 272 28.16 2.50 5.72
N LEU A 273 26.99 2.59 5.10
CA LEU A 273 26.56 3.80 4.40
C LEU A 273 26.47 5.00 5.36
N VAL A 274 25.86 4.83 6.53
CA VAL A 274 25.74 5.90 7.55
C VAL A 274 27.13 6.35 8.00
N LYS A 275 28.06 5.42 8.26
CA LYS A 275 29.45 5.75 8.59
C LYS A 275 30.11 6.56 7.47
N SER A 276 30.01 6.10 6.23
CA SER A 276 30.61 6.78 5.07
C SER A 276 30.07 8.20 4.87
N ILE A 277 28.76 8.40 5.01
CA ILE A 277 28.13 9.73 4.89
C ILE A 277 28.62 10.67 6.01
N THR A 278 28.56 10.22 7.26
CA THR A 278 28.91 11.06 8.43
C THR A 278 30.41 11.40 8.49
N MET A 279 31.29 10.50 8.04
CA MET A 279 32.72 10.79 7.89
C MET A 279 32.99 11.83 6.78
N ARG A 280 32.26 11.75 5.66
CA ARG A 280 32.49 12.61 4.50
C ARG A 280 31.87 14.00 4.66
N PHE A 281 30.72 14.09 5.34
CA PHE A 281 29.89 15.30 5.44
C PHE A 281 29.63 15.68 6.90
N GLN A 282 30.67 16.13 7.61
CA GLN A 282 30.65 16.41 9.05
C GLN A 282 29.68 17.51 9.52
N GLN A 283 28.97 18.18 8.61
CA GLN A 283 27.99 19.22 8.95
C GLN A 283 26.55 18.80 8.61
N VAL A 284 26.37 17.63 7.99
CA VAL A 284 25.08 17.14 7.52
C VAL A 284 24.47 16.21 8.55
N GLN A 285 23.21 16.45 8.90
CA GLN A 285 22.46 15.54 9.78
C GLN A 285 22.00 14.32 9.00
N VAL A 286 21.99 13.15 9.64
CA VAL A 286 21.50 11.90 9.05
C VAL A 286 20.32 11.38 9.87
N ILE A 287 19.19 11.16 9.22
CA ILE A 287 17.99 10.58 9.84
C ILE A 287 17.72 9.23 9.20
N VAL A 288 17.85 8.15 9.98
CA VAL A 288 17.51 6.80 9.50
C VAL A 288 16.07 6.49 9.88
N ARG A 289 15.27 6.04 8.90
CA ARG A 289 13.86 5.71 9.06
C ARG A 289 13.60 4.26 8.64
N PRO A 290 13.63 3.31 9.60
CA PRO A 290 13.24 1.93 9.33
C PRO A 290 11.76 1.82 8.95
N HIS A 291 11.45 0.86 8.09
CA HIS A 291 10.08 0.53 7.71
C HIS A 291 9.25 0.16 8.95
N PRO A 292 7.95 0.54 9.04
CA PRO A 292 7.15 0.32 10.26
C PRO A 292 6.99 -1.14 10.67
N ARG A 293 7.18 -2.08 9.73
CA ARG A 293 7.16 -3.53 10.01
C ARG A 293 8.54 -4.10 10.36
N ASP A 294 9.58 -3.31 10.26
CA ASP A 294 10.92 -3.72 10.65
C ASP A 294 11.02 -3.75 12.18
N THR A 295 11.41 -4.90 12.71
CA THR A 295 11.58 -5.14 14.15
C THR A 295 13.04 -5.30 14.54
N ARG A 296 13.98 -5.13 13.59
CA ARG A 296 15.42 -5.14 13.87
C ARG A 296 15.79 -3.94 14.74
N ASN A 297 16.89 -4.05 15.47
CA ASN A 297 17.39 -2.99 16.34
C ASN A 297 18.34 -2.07 15.57
N PHE A 298 18.00 -0.79 15.48
CA PHE A 298 18.80 0.25 14.81
C PHE A 298 19.45 1.24 15.79
N ALA A 299 19.34 1.01 17.11
CA ALA A 299 19.87 1.92 18.12
C ALA A 299 21.39 2.11 18.02
N SER A 300 22.13 1.10 17.55
CA SER A 300 23.57 1.18 17.31
C SER A 300 23.96 2.26 16.31
N LEU A 301 23.08 2.61 15.35
CA LEU A 301 23.36 3.64 14.35
C LEU A 301 23.57 5.02 14.98
N GLN A 302 22.89 5.32 16.09
CA GLN A 302 23.04 6.60 16.80
C GLN A 302 24.40 6.72 17.50
N LEU A 303 25.09 5.60 17.74
CA LEU A 303 26.42 5.58 18.35
C LEU A 303 27.54 5.87 17.33
N LEU A 304 27.22 5.89 16.04
CA LEU A 304 28.20 6.10 14.97
C LEU A 304 28.70 7.54 14.89
N SER A 305 27.80 8.50 15.14
CA SER A 305 28.10 9.94 15.08
C SER A 305 26.99 10.72 15.78
N PRO A 306 27.30 11.86 16.44
CA PRO A 306 26.29 12.74 17.03
C PRO A 306 25.30 13.34 16.02
N GLN A 307 25.59 13.23 14.72
CA GLN A 307 24.73 13.70 13.63
C GLN A 307 23.63 12.71 13.25
N VAL A 308 23.63 11.51 13.84
CA VAL A 308 22.70 10.43 13.47
C VAL A 308 21.51 10.40 14.43
N SER A 309 20.30 10.43 13.87
CA SER A 309 19.06 10.22 14.62
C SER A 309 18.15 9.20 13.94
N LEU A 310 17.17 8.69 14.69
CA LEU A 310 16.18 7.72 14.20
C LEU A 310 14.80 8.38 14.09
N SER A 311 14.09 8.07 13.00
CA SER A 311 12.68 8.39 12.81
C SER A 311 11.85 7.10 12.90
N SER A 312 10.83 7.10 13.77
CA SER A 312 9.91 5.97 13.90
C SER A 312 8.73 6.13 12.95
N ALA A 313 8.61 5.22 11.99
CA ALA A 313 7.47 5.17 11.08
C ALA A 313 6.13 4.82 11.74
N ARG A 314 6.12 4.46 13.03
CA ARG A 314 4.90 4.18 13.81
C ARG A 314 4.32 5.43 14.45
N THR A 315 5.14 6.46 14.71
CA THR A 315 4.75 7.67 15.43
C THR A 315 4.81 8.92 14.56
N GLU A 316 5.62 8.91 13.50
CA GLU A 316 5.77 10.03 12.56
C GLU A 316 5.32 9.60 11.15
N SER A 317 4.45 10.40 10.52
CA SER A 317 4.01 10.16 9.15
C SER A 317 5.17 10.31 8.16
N THR A 318 5.08 9.70 6.99
CA THR A 318 6.15 9.82 5.98
C THR A 318 6.34 11.26 5.53
N PHE A 319 5.27 12.00 5.28
CA PHE A 319 5.36 13.41 4.89
C PHE A 319 5.92 14.32 5.99
N ASP A 320 5.61 14.06 7.27
CA ASP A 320 6.22 14.84 8.38
C ASP A 320 7.72 14.58 8.50
N TYR A 321 8.16 13.34 8.31
CA TYR A 321 9.57 13.01 8.22
C TYR A 321 10.24 13.70 7.04
N LEU A 322 9.62 13.66 5.85
CA LEU A 322 10.17 14.25 4.63
C LEU A 322 10.32 15.78 4.73
N ARG A 323 9.48 16.46 5.51
CA ARG A 323 9.62 17.91 5.78
C ARG A 323 10.90 18.29 6.51
N ARG A 324 11.56 17.33 7.18
CA ARG A 324 12.78 17.57 7.96
C ARG A 324 14.07 17.31 7.19
N ILE A 325 13.98 16.85 5.94
CA ILE A 325 15.15 16.42 5.17
C ILE A 325 15.25 17.16 3.83
N ASP A 326 16.46 17.19 3.29
CA ASP A 326 16.78 17.76 1.98
C ASP A 326 16.95 16.68 0.92
N VAL A 327 17.47 15.52 1.33
CA VAL A 327 17.70 14.36 0.46
C VAL A 327 17.08 13.10 1.06
N GLN A 328 16.39 12.31 0.26
CA GLN A 328 15.86 10.99 0.63
C GLN A 328 16.59 9.89 -0.15
N ILE A 329 17.24 8.98 0.58
CA ILE A 329 17.93 7.80 0.02
C ILE A 329 17.16 6.54 0.43
N SER A 330 16.84 5.69 -0.53
CA SER A 330 16.23 4.38 -0.27
C SER A 330 16.37 3.45 -1.48
N ALA A 331 16.21 2.15 -1.27
CA ALA A 331 15.96 1.20 -2.36
C ALA A 331 14.49 1.30 -2.83
N ASN A 332 13.91 0.22 -3.36
CA ASN A 332 12.52 0.19 -3.84
C ASN A 332 11.50 0.62 -2.77
N SER A 333 10.99 1.85 -2.87
CA SER A 333 10.02 2.39 -1.93
C SER A 333 9.16 3.50 -2.55
N GLY A 334 7.88 3.54 -2.17
CA GLY A 334 6.98 4.63 -2.56
C GLY A 334 7.37 5.99 -1.99
N ILE A 335 8.26 6.02 -0.98
CA ILE A 335 8.75 7.26 -0.36
C ILE A 335 9.43 8.20 -1.36
N HIS A 336 9.98 7.67 -2.45
CA HIS A 336 10.59 8.46 -3.52
C HIS A 336 9.60 9.45 -4.14
N LEU A 337 8.39 9.00 -4.49
CA LEU A 337 7.36 9.88 -5.05
C LEU A 337 6.91 10.92 -4.04
N GLU A 338 6.71 10.51 -2.78
CA GLU A 338 6.33 11.42 -1.69
C GLU A 338 7.42 12.48 -1.43
N ALA A 339 8.70 12.10 -1.49
CA ALA A 339 9.84 13.01 -1.35
C ALA A 339 9.88 14.03 -2.49
N VAL A 340 9.77 13.57 -3.73
CA VAL A 340 9.80 14.45 -4.90
C VAL A 340 8.62 15.43 -4.88
N LEU A 341 7.41 15.00 -4.48
CA LEU A 341 6.25 15.91 -4.33
C LEU A 341 6.50 17.06 -3.35
N LEU A 342 7.31 16.83 -2.32
CA LEU A 342 7.77 17.84 -1.36
C LEU A 342 9.06 18.54 -1.76
N ASN A 343 9.53 18.35 -2.99
CA ASN A 343 10.77 18.91 -3.47
C ASN A 343 12.02 18.49 -2.66
N VAL A 344 11.96 17.31 -2.03
CA VAL A 344 13.09 16.63 -1.42
C VAL A 344 13.77 15.84 -2.52
N TRP A 345 15.07 16.08 -2.74
CA TRP A 345 15.82 15.36 -3.77
C TRP A 345 15.92 13.89 -3.37
N SER A 346 15.59 12.98 -4.28
CA SER A 346 15.54 11.57 -3.92
C SER A 346 16.42 10.71 -4.82
N ILE A 347 17.16 9.80 -4.19
CA ILE A 347 18.17 8.96 -4.82
C ILE A 347 17.86 7.50 -4.50
N PHE A 348 17.71 6.70 -5.53
CA PHE A 348 17.65 5.25 -5.43
C PHE A 348 19.04 4.70 -5.09
N PHE A 349 19.13 3.94 -4.01
CA PHE A 349 20.34 3.25 -3.61
C PHE A 349 19.99 1.87 -3.07
N ASN A 350 20.54 0.83 -3.68
CA ASN A 350 20.30 -0.54 -3.24
C ASN A 350 21.12 -0.83 -1.98
N LEU A 351 20.43 -1.08 -0.86
CA LEU A 351 21.02 -1.43 0.44
C LEU A 351 21.08 -2.96 0.66
N ASN A 352 21.01 -3.74 -0.42
CA ASN A 352 21.24 -5.17 -0.39
C ASN A 352 21.94 -5.61 -1.69
N GLN A 353 23.22 -5.95 -1.63
CA GLN A 353 23.98 -6.39 -2.81
C GLN A 353 23.60 -7.80 -3.30
N GLU A 354 23.01 -8.64 -2.44
CA GLU A 354 22.59 -10.00 -2.78
C GLU A 354 21.30 -10.02 -3.61
N GLU A 355 20.40 -9.07 -3.34
CA GLU A 355 19.17 -8.88 -4.09
C GLU A 355 19.37 -7.73 -5.09
N GLN A 356 19.50 -8.03 -6.39
CA GLN A 356 19.45 -6.99 -7.43
C GLN A 356 18.04 -6.39 -7.47
N LEU A 357 17.81 -5.38 -6.63
CA LEU A 357 16.55 -4.66 -6.58
C LEU A 357 16.45 -3.79 -7.83
N HIS A 358 15.70 -4.28 -8.82
CA HIS A 358 15.37 -3.52 -10.03
C HIS A 358 14.37 -2.41 -9.73
N ASP A 359 14.27 -1.42 -10.62
CA ASP A 359 13.33 -0.29 -10.56
C ASP A 359 11.86 -0.74 -10.59
N TYR A 360 11.35 -1.23 -9.46
CA TYR A 360 10.06 -1.92 -9.37
C TYR A 360 8.89 -1.02 -9.75
N TYR A 361 9.01 0.28 -9.45
CA TYR A 361 8.01 1.29 -9.74
C TYR A 361 8.29 2.09 -11.02
N GLY A 362 9.39 1.84 -11.74
CA GLY A 362 9.76 2.64 -12.93
C GLY A 362 10.19 4.07 -12.59
N PHE A 363 10.60 4.35 -11.35
CA PHE A 363 10.96 5.68 -10.88
C PHE A 363 12.30 6.16 -11.47
N ILE A 364 13.25 5.26 -11.69
CA ILE A 364 14.52 5.58 -12.34
C ILE A 364 14.29 5.73 -13.84
N GLU A 365 13.62 4.76 -14.46
CA GLU A 365 13.36 4.72 -15.90
C GLU A 365 12.61 5.96 -16.39
N LYS A 366 11.63 6.45 -15.61
CA LYS A 366 10.84 7.64 -15.94
C LYS A 366 11.41 8.94 -15.37
N GLY A 367 12.62 8.92 -14.81
CA GLY A 367 13.33 10.12 -14.36
C GLY A 367 12.74 10.81 -13.12
N LEU A 368 12.01 10.07 -12.27
CA LEU A 368 11.55 10.59 -10.98
C LEU A 368 12.72 10.81 -10.03
N VAL A 369 13.62 9.82 -9.97
CA VAL A 369 14.77 9.80 -9.06
C VAL A 369 16.06 9.51 -9.82
N GLU A 370 17.16 9.97 -9.24
CA GLU A 370 18.50 9.56 -9.66
C GLU A 370 18.86 8.25 -8.95
N SER A 371 19.89 7.55 -9.42
CA SER A 371 20.34 6.29 -8.83
C SER A 371 21.85 6.28 -8.66
N ALA A 372 22.33 5.65 -7.59
CA ALA A 372 23.73 5.32 -7.41
C ALA A 372 23.90 3.81 -7.23
N THR A 373 24.90 3.23 -7.88
CA THR A 373 25.16 1.78 -7.89
C THR A 373 26.03 1.31 -6.72
N ASN A 374 26.82 2.22 -6.15
CA ASN A 374 27.73 1.93 -5.06
C ASN A 374 27.95 3.18 -4.18
N THR A 375 28.49 2.97 -2.98
CA THR A 375 28.67 4.02 -1.98
C THR A 375 29.53 5.19 -2.50
N ASN A 376 30.58 4.93 -3.28
CA ASN A 376 31.44 6.00 -3.78
C ASN A 376 30.70 6.90 -4.78
N GLU A 377 29.95 6.31 -5.70
CA GLU A 377 29.10 7.06 -6.64
C GLU A 377 28.08 7.91 -5.90
N LEU A 378 27.42 7.35 -4.88
CA LEU A 378 26.47 8.09 -4.05
C LEU A 378 27.11 9.28 -3.34
N LEU A 379 28.28 9.09 -2.72
CA LEU A 379 29.00 10.18 -2.04
C LEU A 379 29.44 11.27 -3.01
N LEU A 380 29.88 10.91 -4.23
CA LEU A 380 30.24 11.88 -5.26
C LEU A 380 29.02 12.68 -5.71
N LEU A 381 27.89 12.02 -5.93
CA LEU A 381 26.64 12.65 -6.31
C LEU A 381 26.17 13.64 -5.24
N LEU A 382 26.17 13.24 -3.96
CA LEU A 382 25.86 14.12 -2.83
C LEU A 382 26.81 15.31 -2.75
N GLN A 383 28.12 15.10 -2.95
CA GLN A 383 29.14 16.14 -2.88
C GLN A 383 28.95 17.20 -3.97
N GLN A 384 28.59 16.79 -5.20
CA GLN A 384 28.34 17.70 -6.32
C GLN A 384 27.14 18.62 -6.06
N HIS A 385 26.14 18.13 -5.33
CA HIS A 385 24.89 18.84 -5.05
C HIS A 385 24.80 19.42 -3.64
N LEU A 386 25.88 19.36 -2.85
CA LEU A 386 25.89 19.78 -1.45
C LEU A 386 25.44 21.24 -1.26
N THR A 387 25.87 22.15 -2.15
CA THR A 387 25.52 23.58 -2.12
C THR A 387 24.50 23.99 -3.18
N ASN A 388 24.14 23.08 -4.08
CA ASN A 388 23.21 23.32 -5.18
C ASN A 388 22.29 22.10 -5.38
N LYS A 389 21.41 21.90 -4.41
CA LYS A 389 20.37 20.85 -4.42
C LYS A 389 19.41 21.08 -5.59
N PRO A 390 19.11 20.06 -6.39
CA PRO A 390 18.18 20.20 -7.51
C PRO A 390 16.75 20.50 -7.05
N ASP A 391 16.04 21.26 -7.88
CA ASP A 391 14.58 21.41 -7.80
C ASP A 391 13.93 20.25 -8.58
N VAL A 392 13.17 19.41 -7.88
CA VAL A 392 12.74 18.10 -8.38
C VAL A 392 11.24 17.92 -8.46
N TYR A 393 10.41 18.76 -7.84
CA TYR A 393 8.98 18.47 -7.73
C TYR A 393 8.26 18.29 -9.08
N LEU A 394 8.71 18.98 -10.12
CA LEU A 394 8.17 18.83 -11.47
C LEU A 394 8.39 17.44 -12.08
N ARG A 395 9.41 16.68 -11.60
CA ARG A 395 9.64 15.27 -12.00
C ARG A 395 8.45 14.38 -11.64
N ALA A 396 7.64 14.75 -10.64
CA ALA A 396 6.46 13.98 -10.24
C ALA A 396 5.25 14.13 -11.18
N LYS A 397 5.26 15.02 -12.19
CA LYS A 397 4.10 15.29 -13.06
C LYS A 397 3.53 14.06 -13.77
N TYR A 398 4.38 13.11 -14.15
CA TYR A 398 3.95 11.85 -14.77
C TYR A 398 3.26 10.91 -13.77
N PHE A 399 3.64 10.98 -12.50
CA PHE A 399 3.15 10.12 -11.43
C PHE A 399 1.98 10.71 -10.65
N ASN A 400 1.86 12.04 -10.64
CA ASN A 400 0.81 12.79 -9.97
C ASN A 400 0.27 13.86 -10.93
N ALA A 401 -0.98 13.66 -11.38
CA ALA A 401 -1.62 14.47 -12.41
C ALA A 401 -1.92 15.91 -11.99
N THR A 402 -1.90 16.23 -10.70
CA THR A 402 -2.23 17.59 -10.22
C THR A 402 -1.01 18.50 -10.13
N VAL A 403 0.21 17.96 -10.19
CA VAL A 403 1.45 18.74 -10.11
C VAL A 403 1.52 19.79 -11.22
N ALA A 404 1.81 21.04 -10.84
CA ALA A 404 1.87 22.18 -11.75
C ALA A 404 0.56 22.44 -12.54
N THR A 405 -0.58 22.14 -11.93
CA THR A 405 -1.92 22.49 -12.43
C THR A 405 -2.65 23.39 -11.43
N ALA A 406 -3.85 23.88 -11.77
CA ALA A 406 -4.70 24.60 -10.83
C ALA A 406 -5.15 23.75 -9.62
N TYR A 407 -5.00 22.42 -9.71
CA TYR A 407 -5.31 21.46 -8.65
C TYR A 407 -4.08 21.00 -7.86
N ASP A 408 -2.89 21.59 -8.06
CA ASP A 408 -1.70 21.24 -7.27
C ASP A 408 -1.96 21.49 -5.78
N GLY A 409 -1.86 20.43 -4.96
CA GLY A 409 -2.26 20.45 -3.55
C GLY A 409 -3.77 20.42 -3.29
N LYS A 410 -4.60 20.07 -4.29
CA LYS A 410 -6.06 19.99 -4.22
C LYS A 410 -6.62 18.70 -4.82
N SER A 411 -5.85 17.62 -4.72
CA SER A 411 -6.23 16.28 -5.23
C SER A 411 -7.50 15.76 -4.55
N SER A 412 -7.68 16.04 -3.27
CA SER A 412 -8.85 15.68 -2.46
C SER A 412 -10.11 16.40 -2.95
N GLU A 413 -10.01 17.67 -3.31
CA GLU A 413 -11.12 18.45 -3.88
C GLU A 413 -11.57 17.85 -5.21
N LEU A 414 -10.61 17.57 -6.09
CA LEU A 414 -10.86 16.96 -7.40
C LEU A 414 -11.46 15.55 -7.27
N ALA A 415 -10.94 14.73 -6.36
CA ALA A 415 -11.47 13.41 -6.06
C ALA A 415 -12.91 13.48 -5.52
N LEU A 416 -13.19 14.38 -4.56
CA LEU A 416 -14.53 14.57 -4.01
C LEU A 416 -15.54 15.02 -5.06
N LYS A 417 -15.12 15.90 -5.99
CA LYS A 417 -15.95 16.31 -7.12
C LYS A 417 -16.39 15.09 -7.94
N TYR A 418 -15.44 14.28 -8.41
CA TYR A 418 -15.78 13.08 -9.20
C TYR A 418 -16.60 12.05 -8.42
N ILE A 419 -16.35 11.88 -7.12
CA ILE A 419 -17.14 10.99 -6.26
C ILE A 419 -18.59 11.47 -6.16
N LYS A 420 -18.80 12.77 -5.92
CA LYS A 420 -20.15 13.35 -5.82
C LYS A 420 -20.88 13.24 -7.15
N ASP A 421 -20.25 13.66 -8.24
CA ASP A 421 -20.82 13.59 -9.58
C ASP A 421 -21.21 12.15 -9.97
N PHE A 422 -20.46 11.15 -9.47
CA PHE A 422 -20.72 9.75 -9.75
C PHE A 422 -21.81 9.10 -8.86
N ILE A 423 -21.94 9.56 -7.60
CA ILE A 423 -22.92 9.02 -6.64
C ILE A 423 -24.29 9.71 -6.76
N LEU A 424 -24.34 10.93 -7.32
CA LEU A 424 -25.60 11.63 -7.56
C LEU A 424 -26.48 10.78 -8.49
N PRO A 425 -27.76 10.54 -8.12
CA PRO A 425 -28.70 9.93 -9.04
C PRO A 425 -28.96 10.89 -10.21
N ASP A 426 -28.95 10.36 -11.43
CA ASP A 426 -29.54 11.03 -12.59
C ASP A 426 -31.00 11.42 -12.34
#